data_AF-A0A497B8G5-F1
#
_entry.id   AF-A0A497B8G5-F1
#
_cell.length_a   1.000
_cell.length_b   1.000
_cell.length_c   1.000
_cell.angle_alpha   90.00
_cell.angle_beta   90.00
_cell.angle_gamma   90.00
#
_symmetry.space_group_name_H-M   'P 1'
#
loop_
_entity.id
_entity.type
_entity.pdbx_description
1 polymer ?
#
loop_
_entity_poly.entity_id
_entity_poly.type
_entity_poly.pdbx_seq_one_letter_code
_entity_poly.pdbx_strand_id
1 'polypeptide(L)'
;MVDISQRITDNFPMTESTLSGSDDIDYSTLKTNAIASAKRAAYGTATIPAEADIPDLVGEWIGDKATVILIAPAIDFIMFKYPASKSNRQGETIRYPDKVQNLKGLRDELEADLTRNRPQVSDIIGRAASPQAVPVVSVAGMMIDPMARAMGRGIPS
;
A
#
# COMPACT_ATOMS: atom_id res chain seq x y z
N MET A 1 10.66 -2.95 4.62
CA MET A 1 9.80 -1.78 4.91
C MET A 1 9.84 -0.85 3.70
N VAL A 2 8.78 -0.90 2.91
CA VAL A 2 8.61 -0.07 1.71
C VAL A 2 8.06 1.29 2.11
N ASP A 3 8.81 2.36 1.82
CA ASP A 3 8.31 3.73 1.93
C ASP A 3 7.41 4.01 0.72
N ILE A 4 6.12 4.25 0.97
CA ILE A 4 5.11 4.44 -0.08
C ILE A 4 5.42 5.71 -0.89
N SER A 5 5.92 6.76 -0.22
CA SER A 5 6.28 8.01 -0.89
C SER A 5 7.51 7.86 -1.76
N GLN A 6 8.49 7.07 -1.33
CA GLN A 6 9.68 6.74 -2.14
C GLN A 6 9.31 5.86 -3.35
N ARG A 7 8.42 4.88 -3.17
CA ARG A 7 7.94 4.02 -4.26
C ARG A 7 7.29 4.83 -5.39
N ILE A 8 6.49 5.83 -5.04
CA ILE A 8 5.90 6.79 -5.99
C ILE A 8 7.02 7.52 -6.76
N THR A 9 8.07 7.97 -6.06
CA THR A 9 9.23 8.64 -6.66
C THR A 9 10.00 7.75 -7.61
N ASP A 10 10.19 6.48 -7.26
CA ASP A 10 10.91 5.53 -8.09
C ASP A 10 10.13 5.19 -9.39
N ASN A 11 8.79 5.18 -9.31
CA ASN A 11 7.93 4.85 -10.46
C ASN A 11 7.81 5.99 -11.50
N PHE A 12 7.90 7.28 -11.12
CA PHE A 12 7.83 8.39 -12.08
C PHE A 12 8.72 9.60 -11.74
N PRO A 13 10.04 9.42 -11.53
CA PRO A 13 10.91 10.43 -10.92
C PRO A 13 10.96 11.76 -11.67
N MET A 14 11.00 11.73 -13.01
CA MET A 14 11.05 12.97 -13.82
C MET A 14 9.73 13.76 -13.77
N THR A 15 8.61 13.05 -13.81
CA THR A 15 7.28 13.67 -13.80
C THR A 15 6.98 14.22 -12.41
N GLU A 16 7.38 13.52 -11.33
CA GLU A 16 7.27 14.04 -9.97
C GLU A 16 8.13 15.30 -9.75
N SER A 17 9.38 15.30 -10.22
CA SER A 17 10.23 16.49 -10.15
C SER A 17 9.60 17.69 -10.87
N THR A 18 8.96 17.45 -12.02
CA THR A 18 8.28 18.50 -12.79
C THR A 18 7.05 19.05 -12.05
N LEU A 19 6.25 18.17 -11.41
CA LEU A 19 5.05 18.57 -10.68
C LEU A 19 5.38 19.28 -9.36
N SER A 20 6.36 18.77 -8.61
CA SER A 20 6.81 19.35 -7.35
C SER A 20 7.47 20.72 -7.52
N GLY A 21 8.11 20.98 -8.65
CA GLY A 21 8.69 22.28 -8.99
C GLY A 21 7.72 23.28 -9.62
N SER A 22 6.41 23.00 -9.65
CA SER A 22 5.42 23.85 -10.30
C SER A 22 4.53 24.57 -9.28
N ASP A 23 4.46 25.89 -9.34
CA ASP A 23 3.58 26.69 -8.47
C ASP A 23 2.09 26.58 -8.86
N ASP A 24 1.81 26.12 -10.09
CA ASP A 24 0.45 25.95 -10.62
C ASP A 24 -0.32 24.76 -9.98
N ILE A 25 0.38 23.85 -9.28
CA ILE A 25 -0.20 22.63 -8.71
C ILE A 25 0.34 22.40 -7.30
N ASP A 26 -0.57 22.23 -6.34
CA ASP A 26 -0.21 21.70 -5.02
C ASP A 26 0.00 20.17 -5.09
N TYR A 27 1.17 19.78 -5.60
CA TYR A 27 1.51 18.38 -5.80
C TYR A 27 1.65 17.62 -4.47
N SER A 28 2.05 18.29 -3.40
CA SER A 28 2.13 17.68 -2.07
C SER A 28 0.76 17.20 -1.61
N THR A 29 -0.25 18.06 -1.71
CA THR A 29 -1.64 17.70 -1.40
C THR A 29 -2.16 16.60 -2.32
N LEU A 30 -1.87 16.65 -3.62
CA LEU A 30 -2.26 15.58 -4.55
C LEU A 30 -1.64 14.23 -4.17
N LYS A 31 -0.35 14.20 -3.84
CA LYS A 31 0.37 12.99 -3.42
C LYS A 31 -0.24 12.40 -2.15
N THR A 32 -0.49 13.22 -1.13
CA THR A 32 -1.14 12.77 0.11
C THR A 32 -2.53 12.20 -0.14
N ASN A 33 -3.34 12.86 -0.97
CA ASN A 33 -4.69 12.40 -1.31
C ASN A 33 -4.68 11.09 -2.13
N ALA A 34 -3.73 10.93 -3.04
CA ALA A 34 -3.54 9.71 -3.81
C ALA A 34 -3.16 8.53 -2.91
N ILE A 35 -2.21 8.73 -1.98
CA ILE A 35 -1.83 7.72 -0.99
C ILE A 35 -3.02 7.34 -0.11
N ALA A 36 -3.78 8.32 0.41
CA ALA A 36 -4.95 8.06 1.23
C ALA A 36 -6.03 7.26 0.47
N SER A 37 -6.25 7.57 -0.80
CA SER A 37 -7.19 6.86 -1.67
C SER A 37 -6.72 5.42 -1.95
N ALA A 38 -5.42 5.23 -2.19
CA ALA A 38 -4.82 3.91 -2.38
C ALA A 38 -4.88 3.05 -1.11
N LYS A 39 -4.62 3.63 0.07
CA LYS A 39 -4.79 2.95 1.37
C LYS A 39 -6.24 2.48 1.57
N ARG A 40 -7.23 3.32 1.27
CA ARG A 40 -8.65 2.94 1.30
C ARG A 40 -8.99 1.85 0.28
N ALA A 41 -8.39 1.88 -0.91
CA ALA A 41 -8.58 0.82 -1.90
C ALA A 41 -8.00 -0.53 -1.44
N ALA A 42 -6.87 -0.53 -0.73
CA ALA A 42 -6.25 -1.73 -0.17
C ALA A 42 -7.08 -2.32 0.98
N TYR A 43 -7.38 -1.51 1.99
CA TYR A 43 -8.00 -1.97 3.24
C TYR A 43 -9.53 -1.91 3.26
N GLY A 44 -10.15 -1.21 2.31
CA GLY A 44 -11.61 -1.02 2.27
C GLY A 44 -12.10 -0.31 3.52
N THR A 45 -12.91 -1.01 4.32
CA THR A 45 -13.44 -0.54 5.61
C THR A 45 -12.61 -0.98 6.82
N ALA A 46 -11.57 -1.79 6.61
CA ALA A 46 -10.70 -2.23 7.69
C ALA A 46 -9.87 -1.05 8.25
N THR A 47 -9.45 -1.19 9.51
CA THR A 47 -8.56 -0.20 10.13
C THR A 47 -7.24 -0.19 9.39
N ILE A 48 -6.82 0.98 8.92
CA ILE A 48 -5.55 1.17 8.22
C ILE A 48 -4.46 1.28 9.29
N PRO A 49 -3.45 0.39 9.30
CA PRO A 49 -2.36 0.45 10.26
C PRO A 49 -1.42 1.63 9.96
N ALA A 50 -0.53 1.95 10.91
CA ALA A 50 0.55 2.90 10.64
C ALA A 50 1.45 2.37 9.51
N GLU A 51 2.10 3.26 8.78
CA GLU A 51 2.86 2.88 7.58
C GLU A 51 4.00 1.89 7.88
N ALA A 52 4.62 2.02 9.06
CA ALA A 52 5.66 1.10 9.52
C ALA A 52 5.16 -0.34 9.75
N ASP A 53 3.85 -0.52 9.95
CA ASP A 53 3.21 -1.81 10.20
C ASP A 53 2.54 -2.39 8.95
N ILE A 54 2.59 -1.67 7.82
CA ILE A 54 2.06 -2.17 6.54
C ILE A 54 3.02 -3.23 5.98
N PRO A 55 2.54 -4.45 5.67
CA PRO A 55 3.38 -5.47 5.04
C PRO A 55 3.95 -4.99 3.69
N ASP A 56 5.20 -5.34 3.38
CA ASP A 56 5.92 -4.79 2.22
C ASP A 56 5.14 -4.93 0.90
N LEU A 57 4.58 -6.11 0.59
CA LEU A 57 3.78 -6.32 -0.62
C LEU A 57 2.51 -5.43 -0.68
N VAL A 58 1.91 -5.15 0.49
CA VAL A 58 0.76 -4.25 0.59
C VAL A 58 1.20 -2.80 0.40
N GLY A 59 2.36 -2.43 0.95
CA GLY A 59 2.99 -1.12 0.75
C GLY A 59 3.33 -0.85 -0.72
N GLU A 60 3.92 -1.83 -1.41
CA GLU A 60 4.20 -1.77 -2.85
C GLU A 60 2.91 -1.58 -3.65
N TRP A 61 1.89 -2.39 -3.38
CA TRP A 61 0.60 -2.27 -4.05
C TRP A 61 -0.05 -0.89 -3.83
N ILE A 62 0.06 -0.34 -2.62
CA ILE A 62 -0.45 1.01 -2.32
C ILE A 62 0.34 2.07 -3.07
N GLY A 63 1.67 1.98 -3.12
CA GLY A 63 2.52 2.91 -3.86
C GLY A 63 2.23 2.91 -5.36
N ASP A 64 2.08 1.71 -5.95
CA ASP A 64 1.74 1.54 -7.36
C ASP A 64 0.32 2.07 -7.65
N LYS A 65 -0.65 1.82 -6.75
CA LYS A 65 -2.01 2.34 -6.89
C LYS A 65 -2.07 3.86 -6.78
N ALA A 66 -1.31 4.45 -5.85
CA ALA A 66 -1.21 5.90 -5.71
C ALA A 66 -0.57 6.52 -6.96
N THR A 67 0.45 5.87 -7.52
CA THR A 67 1.08 6.29 -8.78
C THR A 67 0.07 6.33 -9.93
N VAL A 68 -0.73 5.27 -10.11
CA VAL A 68 -1.81 5.24 -11.13
C VAL A 68 -2.79 6.41 -10.98
N ILE A 69 -3.15 6.76 -9.74
CA ILE A 69 -4.04 7.91 -9.48
C ILE A 69 -3.37 9.23 -9.87
N LEU A 70 -2.06 9.39 -9.62
CA LEU A 70 -1.31 10.60 -9.93
C LEU A 70 -1.00 10.77 -11.42
N ILE A 71 -1.02 9.70 -12.21
CA ILE A 71 -0.76 9.78 -13.65
C ILE A 71 -1.81 10.65 -14.37
N ALA A 72 -3.09 10.56 -14.01
CA ALA A 72 -4.14 11.35 -14.65
C ALA A 72 -3.91 12.88 -14.51
N PRO A 73 -3.77 13.44 -13.29
CA PRO A 73 -3.47 14.87 -13.15
C PRO A 73 -2.10 15.26 -13.72
N ALA A 74 -1.13 14.33 -13.76
CA ALA A 74 0.15 14.59 -14.42
C ALA A 74 -0.01 14.78 -15.94
N ILE A 75 -0.83 13.96 -16.59
CA ILE A 75 -1.16 14.10 -18.01
C ILE A 75 -1.88 15.43 -18.26
N ASP A 76 -2.88 15.76 -17.46
CA ASP A 76 -3.64 17.00 -17.59
C ASP A 76 -2.72 18.23 -17.47
N PHE A 77 -1.81 18.21 -16.49
CA PHE A 77 -0.80 19.25 -16.32
C PHE A 77 0.13 19.39 -17.52
N ILE A 78 0.65 18.28 -18.03
CA ILE A 78 1.53 18.30 -19.22
C ILE A 78 0.77 18.86 -20.42
N MET A 79 -0.48 18.47 -20.61
CA MET A 79 -1.32 18.96 -21.70
C MET A 79 -1.66 20.46 -21.57
N PHE A 80 -1.89 20.93 -20.33
CA PHE A 80 -2.15 22.35 -20.05
C PHE A 80 -0.91 23.22 -20.27
N LYS A 81 0.23 22.83 -19.70
CA LYS A 81 1.49 23.61 -19.75
C LYS A 81 2.11 23.60 -21.14
N TYR A 82 1.91 22.53 -21.88
CA TYR A 82 2.50 22.31 -23.20
C TYR A 82 1.43 21.93 -24.24
N PRO A 83 0.58 22.88 -24.65
CA PRO A 83 -0.41 22.63 -25.67
C PRO A 83 0.28 22.19 -26.97
N ALA A 84 -0.39 21.32 -27.74
CA ALA A 84 0.16 20.67 -28.93
C ALA A 84 0.78 21.64 -29.97
N SER A 85 0.39 22.92 -29.95
CA SER A 85 0.96 24.00 -30.76
C SER A 85 2.41 24.38 -30.39
N LYS A 86 2.95 23.92 -29.26
CA LYS A 86 4.34 24.12 -28.82
C LYS A 86 5.21 22.86 -28.93
N SER A 87 4.74 21.82 -29.64
CA SER A 87 5.37 20.48 -29.71
C SER A 87 6.79 20.42 -30.28
N ASN A 88 7.28 21.53 -30.85
CA ASN A 88 8.58 21.63 -31.49
C ASN A 88 9.47 22.72 -30.87
N ARG A 89 9.51 22.86 -29.54
CA ARG A 89 10.59 23.65 -28.93
C ARG A 89 11.92 22.97 -29.23
N GLN A 90 12.72 23.58 -30.12
CA GLN A 90 14.08 23.15 -30.46
C GLN A 90 14.87 22.90 -29.16
N GLY A 91 15.38 21.67 -28.98
CA GLY A 91 16.25 21.31 -27.86
C GLY A 91 15.67 20.31 -26.84
N GLU A 92 14.38 19.98 -26.87
CA GLU A 92 13.85 18.90 -26.02
C GLU A 92 14.12 17.50 -26.62
N THR A 93 14.75 16.63 -25.83
CA THR A 93 15.10 15.25 -26.22
C THR A 93 13.89 14.31 -26.32
N ILE A 94 12.75 14.66 -25.70
CA ILE A 94 11.51 13.86 -25.68
C ILE A 94 10.32 14.77 -25.98
N ARG A 95 9.49 14.39 -26.97
CA ARG A 95 8.33 15.20 -27.40
C ARG A 95 7.16 15.03 -26.42
N TYR A 96 6.27 16.02 -26.35
CA TYR A 96 5.10 15.94 -25.45
C TYR A 96 4.17 14.74 -25.70
N PRO A 97 3.87 14.34 -26.95
CA PRO A 97 3.11 13.13 -27.22
C PRO A 97 3.78 11.89 -26.62
N ASP A 98 5.11 11.81 -26.69
CA ASP A 98 5.89 10.69 -26.15
C ASP A 98 5.83 10.69 -24.61
N LYS A 99 5.88 11.86 -23.95
CA LYS A 99 5.72 11.99 -22.49
C LYS A 99 4.35 11.46 -22.03
N VAL A 100 3.27 11.85 -22.73
CA VAL A 100 1.91 11.39 -22.42
C VAL A 100 1.77 9.89 -22.71
N GLN A 101 2.35 9.40 -23.79
CA GLN A 101 2.32 7.98 -24.14
C GLN A 101 3.08 7.12 -23.13
N ASN A 102 4.25 7.58 -22.65
CA ASN A 102 5.02 6.89 -21.61
C ASN A 102 4.23 6.82 -20.29
N LEU A 103 3.56 7.91 -19.90
CA LEU A 103 2.71 7.90 -18.71
C LEU A 103 1.51 6.95 -18.83
N LYS A 104 0.89 6.87 -20.01
CA LYS A 104 -0.16 5.88 -20.26
C LYS A 104 0.37 4.45 -20.21
N GLY A 105 1.53 4.20 -20.82
CA GLY A 105 2.19 2.89 -20.76
C GLY A 105 2.50 2.45 -19.32
N LEU A 106 3.08 3.35 -18.52
CA LEU A 106 3.33 3.10 -17.10
C LEU A 106 2.02 2.82 -16.34
N ARG A 107 0.95 3.57 -16.62
CA ARG A 107 -0.35 3.33 -16.01
C ARG A 107 -0.85 1.92 -16.30
N ASP A 108 -0.82 1.51 -17.56
CA ASP A 108 -1.34 0.22 -17.99
C ASP A 108 -0.49 -0.94 -17.43
N GLU A 109 0.83 -0.77 -17.32
CA GLU A 109 1.75 -1.71 -16.65
C GLU A 109 1.42 -1.87 -15.16
N LEU A 110 1.34 -0.74 -14.43
CA LEU A 110 1.00 -0.75 -13.01
C LEU A 110 -0.41 -1.29 -12.76
N GLU A 111 -1.39 -0.99 -13.61
CA GLU A 111 -2.75 -1.55 -13.49
C GLU A 111 -2.78 -3.08 -13.67
N ALA A 112 -1.96 -3.61 -14.59
CA ALA A 112 -1.80 -5.04 -14.75
C ALA A 112 -1.21 -5.70 -13.51
N ASP A 113 -0.16 -5.12 -12.94
CA ASP A 113 0.49 -5.64 -11.73
C ASP A 113 -0.41 -5.50 -10.49
N LEU A 114 -1.13 -4.39 -10.35
CA LEU A 114 -2.13 -4.20 -9.29
C LEU A 114 -3.22 -5.26 -9.35
N THR A 115 -3.68 -5.62 -10.55
CA THR A 115 -4.69 -6.66 -10.76
C THR A 115 -4.14 -8.04 -10.40
N ARG A 116 -2.90 -8.34 -10.82
CA ARG A 116 -2.22 -9.61 -10.52
C ARG A 116 -1.99 -9.80 -9.02
N ASN A 117 -1.60 -8.75 -8.32
CA ASN A 117 -1.23 -8.81 -6.90
C ASN A 117 -2.43 -8.62 -5.95
N ARG A 118 -3.59 -8.19 -6.47
CA ARG A 118 -4.79 -7.93 -5.65
C ARG A 118 -5.22 -9.12 -4.77
N PRO A 119 -5.25 -10.37 -5.25
CA PRO A 119 -5.64 -11.51 -4.41
C PRO A 119 -4.67 -11.72 -3.24
N GLN A 120 -3.36 -11.58 -3.47
CA GLN A 120 -2.32 -11.77 -2.45
C GLN A 120 -2.40 -10.68 -1.38
N VAL A 121 -2.59 -9.42 -1.79
CA VAL A 121 -2.80 -8.29 -0.87
C VAL A 121 -4.03 -8.52 0.00
N SER A 122 -5.12 -8.99 -0.59
CA SER A 122 -6.37 -9.26 0.13
C SER A 122 -6.21 -10.39 1.16
N ASP A 123 -5.47 -11.46 0.82
CA ASP A 123 -5.18 -12.57 1.73
C ASP A 123 -4.29 -12.12 2.90
N ILE A 124 -3.23 -11.34 2.64
CA ILE A 124 -2.36 -10.79 3.70
C ILE A 124 -3.16 -9.94 4.69
N ILE A 125 -3.99 -9.02 4.18
CA ILE A 125 -4.84 -8.16 5.02
C ILE A 125 -5.87 -9.01 5.79
N GLY A 126 -6.49 -10.01 5.15
CA GLY A 126 -7.46 -10.90 5.79
C GLY A 126 -6.88 -11.74 6.93
N ARG A 127 -5.64 -12.22 6.77
CA ARG A 127 -4.91 -12.94 7.82
C ARG A 127 -4.53 -12.03 8.99
N ALA A 128 -4.12 -10.79 8.71
CA ALA A 128 -3.81 -9.82 9.76
C ALA A 128 -5.06 -9.41 10.57
N ALA A 129 -6.24 -9.38 9.93
CA ALA A 129 -7.51 -9.07 10.58
C ALA A 129 -8.11 -10.24 11.38
N SER A 130 -7.63 -11.47 11.14
CA SER A 130 -8.08 -12.69 11.84
C SER A 130 -7.01 -13.12 12.84
N PRO A 131 -7.01 -12.60 14.10
CA PRO A 131 -6.19 -13.22 15.13
C PRO A 131 -6.66 -14.67 15.24
N GLN A 132 -5.77 -15.62 14.91
CA GLN A 132 -6.04 -17.03 15.15
C GLN A 132 -6.53 -17.16 16.58
N ALA A 133 -7.76 -17.64 16.73
CA ALA A 133 -8.32 -17.95 18.04
C ALA A 133 -7.38 -18.97 18.69
N VAL A 134 -6.50 -18.47 19.56
CA VAL A 134 -5.73 -19.32 20.44
C VAL A 134 -6.78 -20.11 21.22
N PRO A 135 -6.83 -21.45 21.15
CA PRO A 135 -7.76 -22.18 21.98
C PRO A 135 -7.43 -21.82 23.42
N VAL A 136 -8.37 -21.13 24.08
CA VAL A 136 -8.34 -20.99 25.53
C VAL A 136 -8.44 -22.40 26.06
N VAL A 137 -7.31 -22.97 26.46
CA VAL A 137 -7.31 -24.17 27.29
C VAL A 137 -7.98 -23.73 28.59
N SER A 138 -9.28 -23.95 28.69
CA SER A 138 -10.00 -23.85 29.96
C SER A 138 -9.37 -24.86 30.90
N VAL A 139 -8.44 -24.42 31.74
CA VAL A 139 -8.00 -25.16 32.94
C VAL A 139 -9.10 -25.01 34.00
N ALA A 140 -10.32 -25.41 33.66
CA ALA A 140 -11.45 -25.54 34.56
C ALA A 140 -11.73 -27.03 34.70
N GLY A 141 -11.03 -27.70 35.61
CA GLY A 141 -11.30 -29.12 35.86
C GLY A 141 -10.25 -29.96 36.59
N MET A 142 -9.22 -29.40 37.23
CA MET A 142 -8.43 -30.16 38.22
C MET A 142 -8.53 -29.50 39.58
N MET A 143 -9.71 -29.60 40.19
CA MET A 143 -9.78 -29.69 41.65
C MET A 143 -9.09 -31.00 42.03
N ILE A 144 -7.79 -30.94 42.31
CA ILE A 144 -7.11 -32.00 43.05
C ILE A 144 -7.59 -31.85 44.49
N ASP A 145 -8.51 -32.72 44.89
CA ASP A 145 -8.96 -32.87 46.26
C ASP A 145 -7.75 -33.08 47.20
N PRO A 146 -7.46 -32.18 48.15
CA PRO A 146 -6.32 -32.34 49.06
C PRO A 146 -6.53 -33.42 50.13
N MET A 147 -7.72 -34.03 50.22
CA MET A 147 -8.02 -35.08 51.22
C MET A 147 -7.68 -36.52 50.80
N ALA A 148 -7.34 -36.77 49.53
CA ALA A 148 -6.99 -38.13 49.07
C ALA A 148 -5.55 -38.58 49.44
N ARG A 149 -4.74 -37.71 50.08
CA ARG A 149 -3.31 -37.97 50.34
C ARG A 149 -2.97 -38.38 51.79
N ALA A 150 -3.96 -38.60 52.66
CA ALA A 150 -3.73 -38.78 54.10
C ALA A 150 -4.00 -40.19 54.68
N MET A 151 -4.42 -41.20 53.90
CA MET A 151 -4.81 -42.51 54.47
C MET A 151 -4.15 -43.72 53.79
N GLY A 152 -2.81 -43.81 53.80
CA GLY A 152 -2.12 -44.97 53.21
C GLY A 152 -0.72 -45.29 53.73
N ARG A 153 -0.29 -44.75 54.87
CA ARG A 153 1.00 -45.13 55.51
C ARG A 153 0.81 -45.35 57.00
N GLY A 154 0.82 -46.61 57.43
CA GLY A 154 0.66 -46.97 58.84
C GLY A 154 0.73 -48.47 59.16
N ILE A 155 1.89 -49.08 58.87
CA ILE A 155 2.62 -50.11 59.67
C ILE A 155 1.89 -51.41 60.10
N PRO A 156 2.38 -52.61 59.70
CA PRO A 156 2.04 -53.89 60.33
C PRO A 156 2.86 -54.11 61.62
N SER A 157 2.25 -54.71 62.63
CA SER A 157 2.90 -55.35 63.80
C SER A 157 2.26 -56.71 64.01
#